data_AF-A0A540LKG6-F1
#
_entry.id   AF-A0A540LKG6-F1
#
_cell.length_a   1.000
_cell.length_b   1.000
_cell.length_c   1.000
_cell.angle_alpha   90.00
_cell.angle_beta   90.00
_cell.angle_gamma   90.00
#
_symmetry.space_group_name_H-M   'P 1'
#
loop_
_entity.id
_entity.type
_entity.pdbx_description
1 polymer ?
#
loop_
_entity_poly.entity_id
_entity_poly.type
_entity_poly.pdbx_seq_one_letter_code
_entity_poly.pdbx_strand_id
1 'polypeptide(L)'
;MAVEVLGAHRILSPRLHRRKRKIAAGVLHSASLAGICSFTPTTDKWNICRLISSHRHSMVSQNSSSATAIGSSTTSSSGTYGESKRVWVWTESKQVMTAAVERGWNTFVFPSQSRELADEWSSIALIDTLFIEEGAILDGENRRVATMLEVANPKELELLQPEKALGENVVVDLLDWQVIPAENIVAAFQGSGKTVFAVSKTALEAQVFFEALEHGLGGVVLKIEEVKAVLDLKDYFDRRDEVSNILSLTKAVVTRVQVAGMGDRVCVDLCSLMRPGEGLLVGSFARGLFLVHSECLESNYIASRPFRVNAGPVHAYVAVPGGKTSYLSELKAGKEVILVDQKGHQRTAIVGRVKIETRPLILVEAKRDSDDQTFYSILVQNAETVALVCPSKERELQKTAIPVTSLKVGDEILVRLQGGARHTGIEIQEFIVEK
;
A
#
# COMPACT_ATOMS: atom_id res chain seq x y z
N MET A 1 58.71 -8.75 52.23
CA MET A 1 57.39 -8.39 52.77
C MET A 1 56.59 -9.69 52.87
N ALA A 2 56.74 -10.49 53.93
CA ALA A 2 56.12 -10.39 55.26
C ALA A 2 54.57 -10.41 55.19
N VAL A 3 53.92 -11.54 55.53
CA VAL A 3 53.09 -11.79 56.77
C VAL A 3 51.64 -11.30 56.51
N GLU A 4 50.50 -12.00 56.68
CA GLU A 4 50.04 -13.11 57.53
C GLU A 4 48.54 -13.46 57.25
N VAL A 5 48.00 -14.48 57.96
CA VAL A 5 46.61 -14.61 58.50
C VAL A 5 45.50 -15.34 57.68
N LEU A 6 45.25 -16.59 58.11
CA LEU A 6 44.00 -17.22 58.61
C LEU A 6 42.63 -17.01 57.90
N GLY A 7 41.85 -18.11 57.87
CA GLY A 7 40.42 -18.03 58.19
C GLY A 7 39.52 -19.02 57.45
N ALA A 8 39.23 -20.16 58.08
CA ALA A 8 38.15 -21.06 57.69
C ALA A 8 36.80 -20.54 58.21
N HIS A 9 35.72 -20.66 57.43
CA HIS A 9 34.37 -20.88 57.97
C HIS A 9 33.46 -21.58 56.95
N ARG A 10 33.02 -22.79 57.32
CA ARG A 10 31.85 -23.50 56.79
C ARG A 10 30.58 -22.72 57.13
N ILE A 11 29.66 -22.54 56.18
CA ILE A 11 28.21 -22.44 56.46
C ILE A 11 27.42 -23.21 55.39
N LEU A 12 26.87 -24.34 55.84
CA LEU A 12 25.57 -24.96 55.56
C LEU A 12 24.76 -24.51 54.33
N SER A 13 24.51 -25.46 53.42
CA SER A 13 23.21 -25.59 52.71
C SER A 13 22.12 -25.97 53.73
N PRO A 14 20.78 -25.78 53.51
CA PRO A 14 20.07 -26.55 52.48
C PRO A 14 18.69 -26.00 51.99
N ARG A 15 18.07 -26.83 51.14
CA ARG A 15 16.61 -27.00 50.89
C ARG A 15 15.95 -26.17 49.78
N LEU A 16 15.95 -26.78 48.59
CA LEU A 16 14.82 -26.76 47.67
C LEU A 16 13.54 -27.27 48.37
N HIS A 17 12.45 -26.53 48.23
CA HIS A 17 11.11 -27.04 48.48
C HIS A 17 10.23 -26.89 47.23
N ARG A 18 9.99 -28.05 46.64
CA ARG A 18 9.07 -28.34 45.54
C ARG A 18 7.65 -28.28 46.10
N ARG A 19 6.79 -27.36 45.64
CA ARG A 19 5.35 -27.41 45.90
C ARG A 19 4.58 -27.67 44.61
N LYS A 20 4.10 -28.91 44.50
CA LYS A 20 2.99 -29.32 43.63
C LYS A 20 1.74 -28.56 44.06
N ARG A 21 0.96 -28.05 43.11
CA ARG A 21 -0.50 -27.85 43.29
C ARG A 21 -1.26 -28.52 42.16
N LYS A 22 -2.32 -29.19 42.60
CA LYS A 22 -3.17 -30.12 41.87
C LYS A 22 -4.16 -29.39 40.96
N ILE A 23 -4.48 -30.13 39.91
CA ILE A 23 -5.68 -30.16 39.07
C ILE A 23 -6.95 -29.86 39.89
N ALA A 24 -7.80 -28.99 39.35
CA ALA A 24 -9.23 -28.95 39.64
C ALA A 24 -9.97 -28.85 38.29
N ALA A 25 -10.71 -29.92 37.99
CA ALA A 25 -11.68 -29.99 36.91
C ALA A 25 -12.94 -29.20 37.31
N GLY A 26 -13.41 -28.34 36.41
CA GLY A 26 -14.69 -27.64 36.52
C GLY A 26 -15.56 -28.02 35.34
N VAL A 27 -16.48 -28.95 35.59
CA VAL A 27 -17.61 -29.32 34.73
C VAL A 27 -18.57 -28.13 34.66
N LEU A 28 -18.98 -27.73 33.46
CA LEU A 28 -20.23 -27.00 33.26
C LEU A 28 -21.09 -27.76 32.26
N HIS A 29 -22.24 -28.15 32.77
CA HIS A 29 -23.30 -28.89 32.10
C HIS A 29 -23.97 -28.07 31.00
N SER A 30 -24.33 -28.81 29.97
CA SER A 30 -25.38 -28.57 29.00
C SER A 30 -26.70 -28.11 29.63
N ALA A 31 -27.33 -27.12 28.98
CA ALA A 31 -28.77 -26.92 29.01
C ALA A 31 -29.26 -26.68 27.58
N SER A 32 -30.43 -27.23 27.32
CA SER A 32 -30.97 -27.67 26.04
C SER A 32 -31.99 -26.68 25.45
N LEU A 33 -32.11 -26.76 24.13
CA LEU A 33 -33.22 -26.42 23.22
C LEU A 33 -34.48 -25.73 23.78
N ALA A 34 -34.87 -24.63 23.13
CA ALA A 34 -36.18 -24.47 22.48
C ALA A 34 -36.17 -23.24 21.56
N GLY A 35 -36.60 -23.40 20.30
CA GLY A 35 -36.77 -22.27 19.38
C GLY A 35 -36.62 -22.62 17.90
N ILE A 36 -37.28 -23.70 17.45
CA ILE A 36 -37.44 -24.01 16.04
C ILE A 36 -38.51 -23.06 15.47
N CYS A 37 -38.12 -22.19 14.55
CA CYS A 37 -39.05 -21.58 13.60
C CYS A 37 -38.52 -21.84 12.19
N SER A 38 -38.98 -22.96 11.64
CA SER A 38 -38.87 -23.37 10.25
C SER A 38 -39.71 -22.46 9.36
N PHE A 39 -39.06 -21.64 8.53
CA PHE A 39 -39.67 -21.04 7.34
C PHE A 39 -39.11 -21.73 6.09
N THR A 40 -39.93 -22.60 5.51
CA THR A 40 -39.75 -23.14 4.16
C THR A 40 -40.36 -22.16 3.15
N PRO A 41 -39.63 -21.75 2.09
CA PRO A 41 -40.26 -21.21 0.90
C PRO A 41 -40.46 -22.32 -0.13
N THR A 42 -41.70 -22.39 -0.59
CA THR A 42 -42.23 -23.20 -1.67
C THR A 42 -41.49 -23.00 -3.00
N THR A 43 -41.31 -24.10 -3.71
CA THR A 43 -41.01 -24.21 -5.14
C THR A 43 -42.01 -23.42 -5.99
N ASP A 44 -41.55 -22.58 -6.93
CA ASP A 44 -41.78 -22.79 -8.37
C ASP A 44 -41.25 -21.64 -9.25
N LYS A 45 -40.53 -22.09 -10.30
CA LYS A 45 -40.51 -21.58 -11.69
C LYS A 45 -40.23 -20.09 -11.93
N TRP A 46 -38.96 -19.81 -12.24
CA TRP A 46 -38.55 -18.63 -13.00
C TRP A 46 -38.88 -18.82 -14.47
N ASN A 47 -39.77 -17.96 -14.99
CA ASN A 47 -39.96 -17.74 -16.41
C ASN A 47 -39.37 -16.38 -16.81
N ILE A 48 -38.68 -16.44 -17.94
CA ILE A 48 -38.03 -15.40 -18.72
C ILE A 48 -38.90 -14.14 -18.88
N CYS A 49 -38.33 -12.96 -18.62
CA CYS A 49 -38.67 -11.75 -19.38
C CYS A 49 -37.52 -10.75 -19.44
N ARG A 50 -37.22 -10.36 -20.68
CA ARG A 50 -36.27 -9.35 -21.14
C ARG A 50 -36.51 -8.01 -20.44
N LEU A 51 -35.43 -7.33 -20.05
CA LEU A 51 -35.43 -5.88 -19.88
C LEU A 51 -34.33 -5.25 -20.72
N ILE A 52 -34.81 -4.42 -21.64
CA ILE A 52 -34.11 -3.63 -22.64
C ILE A 52 -33.42 -2.46 -21.92
N SER A 53 -32.12 -2.30 -22.18
CA SER A 53 -31.35 -1.13 -21.71
C SER A 53 -31.76 0.11 -22.52
N SER A 54 -32.02 1.20 -21.80
CA SER A 54 -32.44 2.48 -22.34
C SER A 54 -31.21 3.36 -22.66
N HIS A 55 -30.98 3.58 -23.96
CA HIS A 55 -30.06 4.60 -24.45
C HIS A 55 -30.62 6.00 -24.17
N ARG A 56 -29.80 6.86 -23.53
CA ARG A 56 -29.99 8.31 -23.53
C ARG A 56 -29.05 8.96 -24.54
N HIS A 57 -29.65 9.57 -25.55
CA HIS A 57 -29.02 10.47 -26.51
C HIS A 57 -28.59 11.78 -25.84
N SER A 58 -27.41 12.27 -26.21
CA SER A 58 -27.05 13.69 -26.15
C SER A 58 -26.68 14.14 -27.56
N MET A 59 -27.36 15.17 -28.05
CA MET A 59 -27.10 15.84 -29.32
C MET A 59 -26.07 16.95 -29.11
N VAL A 60 -25.02 17.00 -29.94
CA VAL A 60 -24.43 18.28 -30.41
C VAL A 60 -23.81 18.11 -31.81
N SER A 61 -24.36 18.93 -32.73
CA SER A 61 -23.78 19.60 -33.91
C SER A 61 -22.90 18.86 -34.93
N GLN A 62 -23.44 18.81 -36.15
CA GLN A 62 -22.73 18.58 -37.40
C GLN A 62 -21.81 19.77 -37.72
N ASN A 63 -20.61 19.49 -38.22
CA ASN A 63 -19.98 20.28 -39.27
C ASN A 63 -19.10 19.35 -40.13
N SER A 64 -19.40 19.36 -41.42
CA SER A 64 -18.82 18.55 -42.47
C SER A 64 -17.62 19.25 -43.11
N SER A 65 -16.48 18.56 -43.21
CA SER A 65 -15.55 18.76 -44.31
C SER A 65 -14.64 17.54 -44.47
N SER A 66 -14.69 17.00 -45.68
CA SER A 66 -13.94 15.89 -46.26
C SER A 66 -12.43 16.11 -46.30
N ALA A 67 -11.64 15.08 -45.97
CA ALA A 67 -10.32 14.86 -46.57
C ALA A 67 -9.85 13.41 -46.40
N THR A 68 -9.07 12.99 -47.38
CA THR A 68 -8.71 11.65 -47.83
C THR A 68 -7.67 10.95 -46.93
N ALA A 69 -7.65 9.62 -46.97
CA ALA A 69 -6.63 8.77 -46.37
C ALA A 69 -5.22 8.98 -46.98
N ILE A 70 -4.18 8.80 -46.15
CA ILE A 70 -2.89 8.10 -46.38
C ILE A 70 -1.89 8.57 -45.30
N GLY A 71 -1.14 7.63 -44.72
CA GLY A 71 0.24 7.91 -44.29
C GLY A 71 0.51 7.83 -42.80
N SER A 72 1.11 6.70 -42.40
CA SER A 72 1.90 6.47 -41.20
C SER A 72 2.86 7.61 -40.83
N SER A 73 2.90 7.98 -39.55
CA SER A 73 4.10 8.55 -38.94
C SER A 73 4.17 8.22 -37.45
N THR A 74 5.14 7.37 -37.12
CA THR A 74 5.79 7.18 -35.83
C THR A 74 5.96 8.48 -35.05
N THR A 75 5.35 8.55 -33.86
CA THR A 75 5.76 9.50 -32.82
C THR A 75 6.69 8.78 -31.85
N SER A 76 7.98 9.05 -32.01
CA SER A 76 9.01 8.83 -31.00
C SER A 76 8.70 9.66 -29.75
N SER A 77 8.24 9.03 -28.68
CA SER A 77 8.20 9.64 -27.35
C SER A 77 9.38 9.12 -26.53
N SER A 78 10.40 9.97 -26.44
CA SER A 78 11.51 9.89 -25.51
C SER A 78 11.03 9.90 -24.06
N GLY A 79 11.50 8.93 -23.25
CA GLY A 79 11.74 9.11 -21.82
C GLY A 79 10.55 9.05 -20.86
N THR A 80 10.53 7.97 -20.06
CA THR A 80 10.13 7.93 -18.64
C THR A 80 8.73 8.41 -18.26
N TYR A 81 7.75 7.52 -18.34
CA TYR A 81 6.62 7.39 -17.40
C TYR A 81 6.25 5.90 -17.29
N GLY A 82 6.06 5.40 -16.08
CA GLY A 82 6.00 3.97 -15.76
C GLY A 82 4.95 3.19 -16.55
N GLU A 83 5.40 2.20 -17.30
CA GLU A 83 4.52 1.15 -17.82
C GLU A 83 3.81 0.48 -16.65
N SER A 84 2.49 0.28 -16.79
CA SER A 84 1.69 -0.49 -15.85
C SER A 84 2.32 -1.87 -15.67
N LYS A 85 2.63 -2.24 -14.41
CA LYS A 85 3.18 -3.55 -14.09
C LYS A 85 2.23 -4.65 -14.55
N ARG A 86 2.75 -5.64 -15.29
CA ARG A 86 1.94 -6.71 -15.89
C ARG A 86 2.08 -8.02 -15.12
N VAL A 87 1.01 -8.80 -15.04
CA VAL A 87 1.00 -10.14 -14.45
C VAL A 87 0.49 -11.12 -15.50
N TRP A 88 1.28 -12.15 -15.79
CA TRP A 88 0.87 -13.29 -16.60
C TRP A 88 0.70 -14.49 -15.69
N VAL A 89 -0.43 -15.18 -15.75
CA VAL A 89 -0.71 -16.31 -14.86
C VAL A 89 -0.35 -17.61 -15.56
N TRP A 90 0.55 -18.39 -14.97
CA TRP A 90 0.89 -19.73 -15.45
C TRP A 90 0.30 -20.78 -14.49
N THR A 91 -0.76 -21.46 -14.93
CA THR A 91 -1.47 -22.47 -14.13
C THR A 91 -2.23 -23.45 -15.03
N GLU A 92 -2.47 -24.66 -14.55
CA GLU A 92 -3.43 -25.59 -15.14
C GLU A 92 -4.72 -25.73 -14.31
N SER A 93 -4.75 -25.11 -13.12
CA SER A 93 -5.88 -25.16 -12.21
C SER A 93 -7.01 -24.23 -12.65
N LYS A 94 -8.15 -24.85 -13.00
CA LYS A 94 -9.39 -24.13 -13.35
C LYS A 94 -9.83 -23.13 -12.25
N GLN A 95 -9.60 -23.47 -10.98
CA GLN A 95 -9.96 -22.57 -9.85
C GLN A 95 -9.10 -21.30 -9.83
N VAL A 96 -7.79 -21.44 -10.10
CA VAL A 96 -6.87 -20.31 -10.18
C VAL A 96 -7.22 -19.42 -11.37
N MET A 97 -7.53 -20.03 -12.52
CA MET A 97 -7.96 -19.30 -13.72
C MET A 97 -9.24 -18.48 -13.47
N THR A 98 -10.27 -19.08 -12.85
CA THR A 98 -11.50 -18.34 -12.47
C THR A 98 -11.16 -17.15 -11.58
N ALA A 99 -10.40 -17.37 -10.51
CA ALA A 99 -10.05 -16.31 -9.57
C ALA A 99 -9.24 -15.18 -10.22
N ALA A 100 -8.31 -15.51 -11.13
CA ALA A 100 -7.52 -14.52 -11.85
C ALA A 100 -8.40 -13.65 -12.77
N VAL A 101 -9.30 -14.27 -13.56
CA VAL A 101 -10.23 -13.54 -14.44
C VAL A 101 -11.16 -12.64 -13.62
N GLU A 102 -11.73 -13.13 -12.51
CA GLU A 102 -12.58 -12.34 -11.62
C GLU A 102 -11.87 -11.12 -11.02
N ARG A 103 -10.53 -11.19 -10.89
CA ARG A 103 -9.68 -10.10 -10.38
C ARG A 103 -9.07 -9.23 -11.48
N GLY A 104 -9.43 -9.47 -12.74
CA GLY A 104 -9.02 -8.66 -13.90
C GLY A 104 -7.66 -9.05 -14.50
N TRP A 105 -7.12 -10.22 -14.17
CA TRP A 105 -5.96 -10.78 -14.86
C TRP A 105 -6.42 -11.80 -15.90
N ASN A 106 -6.26 -11.43 -17.16
CA ASN A 106 -6.78 -12.15 -18.32
C ASN A 106 -5.67 -12.80 -19.18
N THR A 107 -4.39 -12.51 -18.92
CA THR A 107 -3.27 -13.11 -19.67
C THR A 107 -2.78 -14.38 -18.99
N PHE A 108 -2.88 -15.51 -19.71
CA PHE A 108 -2.50 -16.83 -19.23
C PHE A 108 -1.39 -17.44 -20.07
N VAL A 109 -0.44 -18.10 -19.41
CA VAL A 109 0.68 -18.80 -20.05
C VAL A 109 0.48 -20.30 -19.90
N PHE A 110 0.50 -21.02 -21.01
CA PHE A 110 0.32 -22.46 -21.08
C PHE A 110 1.57 -23.16 -21.65
N PRO A 111 1.91 -24.35 -21.14
CA PRO A 111 2.81 -25.26 -21.84
C PRO A 111 2.24 -25.66 -23.21
N SER A 112 3.11 -25.98 -24.18
CA SER A 112 2.68 -26.43 -25.52
C SER A 112 1.71 -27.63 -25.48
N GLN A 113 1.85 -28.48 -24.46
CA GLN A 113 1.05 -29.70 -24.30
C GLN A 113 -0.39 -29.42 -23.84
N SER A 114 -0.64 -28.25 -23.26
CA SER A 114 -1.92 -27.90 -22.60
C SER A 114 -2.78 -26.99 -23.48
N ARG A 115 -2.62 -27.09 -24.81
CA ARG A 115 -3.34 -26.25 -25.78
C ARG A 115 -4.85 -26.47 -25.78
N GLU A 116 -5.27 -27.71 -25.55
CA GLU A 116 -6.70 -28.06 -25.41
C GLU A 116 -7.37 -27.29 -24.26
N LEU A 117 -6.66 -27.09 -23.13
CA LEU A 117 -7.16 -26.33 -21.99
C LEU A 117 -7.31 -24.85 -22.35
N ALA A 118 -6.36 -24.29 -23.10
CA ALA A 118 -6.42 -22.90 -23.56
C ALA A 118 -7.58 -22.68 -24.53
N ASP A 119 -7.84 -23.63 -25.44
CA ASP A 119 -8.97 -23.59 -26.37
C ASP A 119 -10.32 -23.71 -25.63
N GLU A 120 -10.41 -24.60 -24.62
CA GLU A 120 -11.60 -24.71 -23.77
C GLU A 120 -11.89 -23.37 -23.07
N TRP A 121 -10.88 -22.76 -22.46
CA TRP A 121 -11.06 -21.55 -21.66
C TRP A 121 -11.29 -20.29 -22.49
N SER A 122 -10.63 -20.14 -23.62
CA SER A 122 -10.85 -19.03 -24.55
C SER A 122 -12.27 -19.03 -25.13
N SER A 123 -12.95 -20.19 -25.16
CA SER A 123 -14.37 -20.28 -25.52
C SER A 123 -15.32 -19.80 -24.42
N ILE A 124 -14.88 -19.81 -23.16
CA ILE A 124 -15.69 -19.48 -21.97
C ILE A 124 -15.49 -18.02 -21.54
N ALA A 125 -14.26 -17.53 -21.60
CA ALA A 125 -13.87 -16.22 -21.12
C ALA A 125 -12.95 -15.48 -22.11
N LEU A 126 -13.00 -14.15 -22.09
CA LEU A 126 -12.10 -13.32 -22.88
C LEU A 126 -10.73 -13.29 -22.20
N ILE A 127 -9.84 -14.17 -22.66
CA ILE A 127 -8.48 -14.34 -22.14
C ILE A 127 -7.44 -14.21 -23.26
N ASP A 128 -6.27 -13.70 -22.90
CA ASP A 128 -5.09 -13.68 -23.77
C ASP A 128 -4.28 -14.95 -23.50
N THR A 129 -4.29 -15.88 -24.45
CA THR A 129 -3.56 -17.15 -24.33
C THR A 129 -2.15 -17.03 -24.90
N LEU A 130 -1.16 -17.31 -24.07
CA LEU A 130 0.25 -17.36 -24.42
C LEU A 130 0.78 -18.79 -24.29
N PHE A 131 1.67 -19.20 -25.19
CA PHE A 131 2.22 -20.54 -25.25
C PHE A 131 3.74 -20.51 -25.14
N ILE A 132 4.30 -21.37 -24.28
CA ILE A 132 5.74 -21.55 -24.15
C ILE A 132 6.20 -22.54 -25.22
N GLU A 133 7.10 -22.11 -26.11
CA GLU A 133 7.69 -22.94 -27.16
C GLU A 133 9.17 -22.58 -27.35
N GLU A 134 10.09 -23.54 -27.20
CA GLU A 134 11.53 -23.42 -27.53
C GLU A 134 12.18 -22.05 -27.21
N GLY A 135 12.18 -21.64 -25.94
CA GLY A 135 12.78 -20.36 -25.50
C GLY A 135 12.02 -19.11 -25.95
N ALA A 136 10.76 -19.27 -26.37
CA ALA A 136 9.85 -18.22 -26.77
C ALA A 136 8.53 -18.32 -26.03
N ILE A 137 7.84 -17.18 -25.92
CA ILE A 137 6.43 -17.12 -25.58
C ILE A 137 5.69 -16.54 -26.79
N LEU A 138 4.75 -17.31 -27.32
CA LEU A 138 3.97 -17.00 -28.52
C LEU A 138 2.51 -16.73 -28.16
N ASP A 139 1.81 -15.92 -28.95
CA ASP A 139 0.36 -15.76 -28.85
C ASP A 139 -0.41 -16.83 -29.66
N GLY A 140 -1.74 -16.79 -29.60
CA GLY A 140 -2.61 -17.69 -30.37
C GLY A 140 -2.45 -17.60 -31.90
N GLU A 141 -1.86 -16.51 -32.42
CA GLU A 141 -1.54 -16.31 -33.84
C GLU A 141 -0.10 -16.74 -34.19
N ASN A 142 0.61 -17.38 -33.25
CA ASN A 142 2.00 -17.80 -33.38
C ASN A 142 3.00 -16.63 -33.54
N ARG A 143 2.62 -15.43 -33.09
CA ARG A 143 3.51 -14.27 -33.06
C ARG A 143 4.27 -14.27 -31.74
N ARG A 144 5.56 -13.94 -31.81
CA ARG A 144 6.43 -13.88 -30.63
C ARG A 144 6.09 -12.68 -29.76
N VAL A 145 5.65 -12.94 -28.54
CA VAL A 145 5.34 -11.93 -27.52
C VAL A 145 6.53 -11.68 -26.60
N ALA A 146 7.29 -12.72 -26.27
CA ALA A 146 8.51 -12.60 -25.47
C ALA A 146 9.58 -13.65 -25.83
N THR A 147 10.84 -13.35 -25.49
CA THR A 147 11.91 -14.35 -25.39
C THR A 147 11.99 -14.87 -23.96
N MET A 148 12.04 -16.18 -23.78
CA MET A 148 12.21 -16.81 -22.47
C MET A 148 13.67 -17.25 -22.29
N LEU A 149 14.26 -16.84 -21.16
CA LEU A 149 15.65 -17.11 -20.81
C LEU A 149 15.67 -17.85 -19.47
N GLU A 150 16.20 -19.06 -19.48
CA GLU A 150 16.47 -19.80 -18.24
C GLU A 150 17.84 -19.38 -17.72
N VAL A 151 17.90 -19.03 -16.44
CA VAL A 151 19.14 -18.59 -15.77
C VAL A 151 19.35 -19.45 -14.53
N ALA A 152 20.42 -20.24 -14.54
CA ALA A 152 20.76 -21.14 -13.45
C ALA A 152 21.66 -20.49 -12.39
N ASN A 153 22.49 -19.51 -12.80
CA ASN A 153 23.49 -18.90 -11.93
C ASN A 153 23.77 -17.42 -12.28
N PRO A 154 24.35 -16.64 -11.35
CA PRO A 154 24.65 -15.22 -11.59
C PRO A 154 25.55 -14.95 -12.80
N LYS A 155 26.46 -15.88 -13.15
CA LYS A 155 27.37 -15.70 -14.29
C LYS A 155 26.62 -15.77 -15.62
N GLU A 156 25.62 -16.64 -15.73
CA GLU A 156 24.76 -16.69 -16.91
C GLU A 156 23.98 -15.38 -17.08
N LEU A 157 23.51 -14.78 -15.97
CA LEU A 157 22.85 -13.48 -15.99
C LEU A 157 23.75 -12.37 -16.52
N GLU A 158 25.02 -12.32 -16.08
CA GLU A 158 26.02 -11.34 -16.56
C GLU A 158 26.38 -11.51 -18.04
N LEU A 159 26.29 -12.74 -18.56
CA LEU A 159 26.57 -13.07 -19.95
C LEU A 159 25.36 -12.86 -20.86
N LEU A 160 24.18 -12.55 -20.31
CA LEU A 160 23.03 -12.21 -21.13
C LEU A 160 23.33 -10.95 -21.94
N GLN A 161 22.90 -10.98 -23.20
CA GLN A 161 22.96 -9.83 -24.08
C GLN A 161 21.51 -9.43 -24.38
N PRO A 162 20.91 -8.56 -23.55
CA PRO A 162 19.52 -8.15 -23.69
C PRO A 162 19.17 -7.71 -25.10
N GLU A 163 20.07 -6.99 -25.78
CA GLU A 163 19.89 -6.49 -27.14
C GLU A 163 19.60 -7.61 -28.16
N LYS A 164 20.14 -8.82 -27.93
CA LYS A 164 19.96 -9.97 -28.84
C LYS A 164 18.62 -10.68 -28.67
N ALA A 165 17.92 -10.49 -27.54
CA ALA A 165 16.60 -11.07 -27.39
C ALA A 165 15.64 -10.50 -28.45
N LEU A 166 14.72 -11.31 -28.96
CA LEU A 166 13.79 -10.88 -30.00
C LEU A 166 12.48 -10.41 -29.37
N GLY A 167 12.05 -9.21 -29.71
CA GLY A 167 10.82 -8.60 -29.19
C GLY A 167 11.05 -7.64 -28.02
N GLU A 168 9.95 -7.02 -27.59
CA GLU A 168 9.93 -5.98 -26.55
C GLU A 168 9.97 -6.57 -25.13
N ASN A 169 9.48 -7.81 -24.96
CA ASN A 169 9.41 -8.47 -23.65
C ASN A 169 10.44 -9.58 -23.51
N VAL A 170 11.01 -9.72 -22.32
CA VAL A 170 11.90 -10.83 -21.95
C VAL A 170 11.40 -11.45 -20.66
N VAL A 171 11.26 -12.77 -20.64
CA VAL A 171 10.90 -13.55 -19.45
C VAL A 171 12.13 -14.26 -18.94
N VAL A 172 12.49 -14.05 -17.67
CA VAL A 172 13.60 -14.71 -16.99
C VAL A 172 13.03 -15.75 -16.04
N ASP A 173 13.36 -17.03 -16.27
CA ASP A 173 13.08 -18.11 -15.34
C ASP A 173 14.33 -18.42 -14.50
N LEU A 174 14.25 -18.15 -13.20
CA LEU A 174 15.32 -18.43 -12.26
C LEU A 174 15.12 -19.82 -11.68
N LEU A 175 16.05 -20.74 -11.96
CA LEU A 175 16.00 -22.07 -11.38
C LEU A 175 16.17 -22.02 -9.84
N ASP A 176 17.00 -21.10 -9.33
CA ASP A 176 17.15 -20.79 -7.92
C ASP A 176 17.22 -19.28 -7.67
N TRP A 177 16.07 -18.66 -7.40
CA TRP A 177 15.96 -17.22 -7.16
C TRP A 177 16.64 -16.77 -5.87
N GLN A 178 16.84 -17.65 -4.87
CA GLN A 178 17.50 -17.26 -3.62
C GLN A 178 18.99 -16.97 -3.83
N VAL A 179 19.56 -17.47 -4.92
CA VAL A 179 20.95 -17.27 -5.31
C VAL A 179 21.12 -16.00 -6.16
N ILE A 180 20.07 -15.53 -6.84
CA ILE A 180 20.12 -14.39 -7.77
C ILE A 180 19.15 -13.30 -7.31
N PRO A 181 19.65 -12.26 -6.62
CA PRO A 181 18.83 -11.11 -6.22
C PRO A 181 18.11 -10.49 -7.42
N ALA A 182 16.85 -10.09 -7.23
CA ALA A 182 16.02 -9.47 -8.26
C ALA A 182 16.66 -8.19 -8.83
N GLU A 183 17.45 -7.49 -8.02
CA GLU A 183 18.22 -6.30 -8.37
C GLU A 183 19.23 -6.56 -9.50
N ASN A 184 19.84 -7.75 -9.52
CA ASN A 184 20.80 -8.11 -10.56
C ASN A 184 20.12 -8.27 -11.93
N ILE A 185 18.87 -8.75 -11.94
CA ILE A 185 18.08 -8.84 -13.16
C ILE A 185 17.78 -7.43 -13.69
N VAL A 186 17.33 -6.52 -12.81
CA VAL A 186 17.07 -5.14 -13.21
C VAL A 186 18.34 -4.49 -13.77
N ALA A 187 19.49 -4.69 -13.12
CA ALA A 187 20.78 -4.16 -13.58
C ALA A 187 21.20 -4.71 -14.96
N ALA A 188 21.04 -6.02 -15.18
CA ALA A 188 21.42 -6.66 -16.45
C ALA A 188 20.63 -6.14 -17.66
N PHE A 189 19.39 -5.68 -17.45
CA PHE A 189 18.51 -5.19 -18.52
C PHE A 189 18.37 -3.65 -18.53
N GLN A 190 19.07 -2.94 -17.64
CA GLN A 190 18.99 -1.49 -17.54
C GLN A 190 19.44 -0.82 -18.85
N GLY A 191 18.61 0.07 -19.39
CA GLY A 191 18.91 0.78 -20.64
C GLY A 191 18.66 -0.03 -21.93
N SER A 192 18.24 -1.29 -21.83
CA SER A 192 17.93 -2.13 -23.01
C SER A 192 16.63 -1.74 -23.73
N GLY A 193 15.77 -0.93 -23.10
CA GLY A 193 14.45 -0.57 -23.61
C GLY A 193 13.42 -1.72 -23.59
N LYS A 194 13.75 -2.85 -22.95
CA LYS A 194 12.89 -4.04 -22.88
C LYS A 194 12.08 -4.10 -21.60
N THR A 195 10.87 -4.64 -21.68
CA THR A 195 10.07 -4.95 -20.49
C THR A 195 10.43 -6.34 -19.99
N VAL A 196 11.02 -6.42 -18.80
CA VAL A 196 11.46 -7.69 -18.20
C VAL A 196 10.39 -8.25 -17.28
N PHE A 197 10.13 -9.55 -17.43
CA PHE A 197 9.29 -10.37 -16.57
C PHE A 197 10.17 -11.40 -15.86
N ALA A 198 9.87 -11.69 -14.60
CA ALA A 198 10.45 -12.84 -13.90
C ALA A 198 9.39 -13.90 -13.61
N VAL A 199 9.75 -15.17 -13.76
CA VAL A 199 8.90 -16.28 -13.31
C VAL A 199 8.94 -16.34 -11.79
N SER A 200 7.77 -16.32 -11.16
CA SER A 200 7.61 -16.38 -9.72
C SER A 200 6.69 -17.53 -9.32
N LYS A 201 7.02 -18.23 -8.25
CA LYS A 201 6.26 -19.37 -7.73
C LYS A 201 5.36 -19.00 -6.55
N THR A 202 5.47 -17.78 -6.02
CA THR A 202 4.70 -17.31 -4.86
C THR A 202 4.38 -15.82 -4.95
N ALA A 203 3.30 -15.36 -4.29
CA ALA A 203 2.96 -13.94 -4.25
C ALA A 203 4.08 -13.07 -3.63
N LEU A 204 4.79 -13.58 -2.61
CA LEU A 204 5.87 -12.85 -1.94
C LEU A 204 7.08 -12.64 -2.87
N GLU A 205 7.46 -13.67 -3.62
CA GLU A 205 8.53 -13.57 -4.61
C GLU A 205 8.16 -12.59 -5.73
N ALA A 206 6.91 -12.61 -6.21
CA ALA A 206 6.41 -11.63 -7.16
C ALA A 206 6.49 -10.19 -6.63
N GLN A 207 6.18 -9.97 -5.34
CA GLN A 207 6.35 -8.67 -4.69
C GLN A 207 7.81 -8.21 -4.72
N VAL A 208 8.76 -9.09 -4.36
CA VAL A 208 10.20 -8.78 -4.42
C VAL A 208 10.62 -8.35 -5.84
N PHE A 209 10.15 -9.04 -6.88
CA PHE A 209 10.42 -8.67 -8.27
C PHE A 209 9.85 -7.30 -8.65
N PHE A 210 8.65 -6.96 -8.19
CA PHE A 210 8.05 -5.64 -8.42
C PHE A 210 8.69 -4.50 -7.63
N GLU A 211 9.43 -4.82 -6.58
CA GLU A 211 10.08 -3.88 -5.67
C GLU A 211 11.60 -3.79 -5.84
N ALA A 212 12.18 -4.61 -6.72
CA ALA A 212 13.63 -4.63 -6.93
C ALA A 212 14.16 -3.26 -7.41
N LEU A 213 15.16 -2.72 -6.69
CA LEU A 213 15.67 -1.35 -6.89
C LEU A 213 14.55 -0.29 -6.79
N GLU A 214 14.64 0.81 -7.52
CA GLU A 214 13.64 1.90 -7.42
C GLU A 214 12.41 1.69 -8.32
N HIS A 215 12.56 0.90 -9.38
CA HIS A 215 11.53 0.76 -10.42
C HIS A 215 10.92 -0.65 -10.47
N GLY A 216 11.62 -1.70 -10.03
CA GLY A 216 11.20 -3.10 -10.16
C GLY A 216 11.14 -3.61 -11.59
N LEU A 217 10.92 -4.91 -11.75
CA LEU A 217 10.69 -5.53 -13.06
C LEU A 217 9.36 -5.09 -13.66
N GLY A 218 9.25 -5.07 -14.99
CA GLY A 218 8.06 -4.61 -15.72
C GLY A 218 6.86 -5.55 -15.61
N GLY A 219 7.11 -6.82 -15.28
CA GLY A 219 6.05 -7.78 -14.99
C GLY A 219 6.54 -9.02 -14.24
N VAL A 220 5.61 -9.93 -13.96
CA VAL A 220 5.91 -11.27 -13.45
C VAL A 220 5.07 -12.31 -14.18
N VAL A 221 5.64 -13.49 -14.38
CA VAL A 221 4.91 -14.70 -14.76
C VAL A 221 4.66 -15.49 -13.49
N LEU A 222 3.45 -15.39 -12.95
CA LEU A 222 3.05 -16.02 -11.70
C LEU A 222 2.67 -17.48 -11.95
N LYS A 223 3.60 -18.40 -11.68
CA LYS A 223 3.45 -19.85 -11.82
C LYS A 223 2.92 -20.46 -10.52
N ILE A 224 1.62 -20.73 -10.47
CA ILE A 224 0.91 -21.09 -9.22
C ILE A 224 -0.20 -22.11 -9.46
N GLU A 225 -0.52 -22.88 -8.42
CA GLU A 225 -1.65 -23.82 -8.41
C GLU A 225 -2.68 -23.52 -7.30
N GLU A 226 -2.39 -22.52 -6.46
CA GLU A 226 -3.17 -22.15 -5.28
C GLU A 226 -3.83 -20.77 -5.46
N VAL A 227 -5.16 -20.71 -5.29
CA VAL A 227 -5.95 -19.47 -5.43
C VAL A 227 -5.47 -18.37 -4.49
N LYS A 228 -5.00 -18.74 -3.29
CA LYS A 228 -4.51 -17.78 -2.28
C LYS A 228 -3.42 -16.87 -2.84
N ALA A 229 -2.54 -17.35 -3.70
CA ALA A 229 -1.45 -16.54 -4.27
C ALA A 229 -1.97 -15.43 -5.20
N VAL A 230 -3.04 -15.70 -5.96
CA VAL A 230 -3.71 -14.67 -6.79
C VAL A 230 -4.29 -13.58 -5.89
N LEU A 231 -4.98 -13.97 -4.82
CA LEU A 231 -5.62 -13.05 -3.88
C LEU A 231 -4.59 -12.18 -3.17
N ASP A 232 -3.53 -12.80 -2.62
CA ASP A 232 -2.46 -12.11 -1.91
C ASP A 232 -1.74 -11.08 -2.81
N LEU A 233 -1.46 -11.43 -4.07
CA LEU A 233 -0.81 -10.51 -5.00
C LEU A 233 -1.76 -9.42 -5.50
N LYS A 234 -3.06 -9.72 -5.67
CA LYS A 234 -4.04 -8.70 -6.02
C LYS A 234 -4.24 -7.69 -4.89
N ASP A 235 -4.32 -8.15 -3.64
CA ASP A 235 -4.37 -7.29 -2.46
C ASP A 235 -3.14 -6.36 -2.37
N TYR A 236 -1.97 -6.83 -2.81
CA TYR A 236 -0.77 -6.01 -2.93
C TYR A 236 -0.93 -4.90 -3.98
N PHE A 237 -1.44 -5.22 -5.17
CA PHE A 237 -1.72 -4.22 -6.20
C PHE A 237 -2.77 -3.21 -5.77
N ASP A 238 -3.87 -3.66 -5.15
CA ASP A 238 -4.93 -2.78 -4.70
C ASP A 238 -4.39 -1.77 -3.65
N ARG A 239 -3.50 -2.20 -2.75
CA ARG A 239 -2.79 -1.30 -1.81
C ARG A 239 -1.87 -0.31 -2.53
N ARG A 240 -1.20 -0.72 -3.61
CA ARG A 240 -0.29 0.11 -4.39
C ARG A 240 -1.04 1.11 -5.29
N ASP A 241 -2.19 0.72 -5.82
CA ASP A 241 -3.06 1.57 -6.65
C ASP A 241 -3.89 2.53 -5.80
N GLU A 242 -4.25 2.15 -4.56
CA GLU A 242 -4.71 3.13 -3.58
C GLU A 242 -3.67 4.24 -3.39
N VAL A 243 -2.38 3.87 -3.28
CA VAL A 243 -1.26 4.80 -3.17
C VAL A 243 -1.11 5.72 -4.40
N SER A 244 -1.46 5.29 -5.61
CA SER A 244 -1.40 6.13 -6.82
C SER A 244 -2.57 7.10 -6.97
N ASN A 245 -3.65 6.94 -6.21
CA ASN A 245 -4.77 7.88 -6.19
C ASN A 245 -4.45 9.13 -5.38
N ILE A 246 -4.67 10.31 -5.98
CA ILE A 246 -4.54 11.60 -5.30
C ILE A 246 -5.63 11.68 -4.22
N LEU A 247 -5.21 11.77 -2.95
CA LEU A 247 -6.11 12.04 -1.84
C LEU A 247 -6.67 13.45 -1.93
N SER A 248 -7.99 13.57 -1.81
CA SER A 248 -8.67 14.86 -1.68
C SER A 248 -8.32 15.52 -0.33
N LEU A 249 -7.40 16.47 -0.36
CA LEU A 249 -7.10 17.35 0.77
C LEU A 249 -8.01 18.58 0.71
N THR A 250 -8.54 18.97 1.87
CA THR A 250 -9.42 20.12 2.04
C THR A 250 -8.66 21.24 2.72
N LYS A 251 -8.85 22.46 2.21
CA LYS A 251 -8.40 23.69 2.86
C LYS A 251 -9.23 23.94 4.12
N ALA A 252 -8.56 24.07 5.26
CA ALA A 252 -9.17 24.46 6.51
C ALA A 252 -8.52 25.73 7.06
N VAL A 253 -9.33 26.60 7.65
CA VAL A 253 -8.89 27.84 8.27
C VAL A 253 -8.80 27.62 9.78
N VAL A 254 -7.66 27.96 10.36
CA VAL A 254 -7.43 27.86 11.81
C VAL A 254 -8.34 28.84 12.53
N THR A 255 -9.14 28.33 13.47
CA THR A 255 -10.09 29.11 14.28
C THR A 255 -9.63 29.33 15.70
N ARG A 256 -8.80 28.42 16.23
CA ARG A 256 -8.27 28.51 17.59
C ARG A 256 -6.89 27.88 17.68
N VAL A 257 -6.00 28.56 18.40
CA VAL A 257 -4.68 28.06 18.78
C VAL A 257 -4.52 28.31 20.27
N GLN A 258 -4.37 27.25 21.08
CA GLN A 258 -4.28 27.37 22.53
C GLN A 258 -3.27 26.39 23.11
N VAL A 259 -2.38 26.88 23.98
CA VAL A 259 -1.51 26.01 24.78
C VAL A 259 -2.38 25.18 25.73
N ALA A 260 -2.27 23.86 25.66
CA ALA A 260 -3.08 22.94 26.45
C ALA A 260 -2.40 22.58 27.78
N GLY A 261 -1.19 22.01 27.72
CA GLY A 261 -0.47 21.51 28.90
C GLY A 261 0.46 20.35 28.56
N MET A 262 0.98 19.65 29.56
CA MET A 262 1.82 18.46 29.33
C MET A 262 0.96 17.26 28.91
N GLY A 263 1.44 16.48 27.95
CA GLY A 263 0.82 15.21 27.58
C GLY A 263 1.78 14.29 26.84
N ASP A 264 1.43 13.00 26.80
CA ASP A 264 2.22 11.98 26.13
C ASP A 264 2.00 12.06 24.62
N ARG A 265 3.05 12.50 23.91
CA ARG A 265 3.08 12.58 22.45
C ARG A 265 3.80 11.38 21.86
N VAL A 266 3.50 11.13 20.59
CA VAL A 266 4.10 10.09 19.76
C VAL A 266 4.93 10.74 18.66
N CYS A 267 6.18 10.31 18.58
CA CYS A 267 7.11 10.57 17.50
C CYS A 267 7.17 9.32 16.62
N VAL A 268 6.91 9.45 15.32
CA VAL A 268 6.99 8.34 14.37
C VAL A 268 8.25 8.51 13.54
N ASP A 269 9.19 7.57 13.68
CA ASP A 269 10.37 7.46 12.83
C ASP A 269 10.09 6.39 11.76
N LEU A 270 10.28 6.76 10.50
CA LEU A 270 10.02 5.92 9.33
C LEU A 270 11.31 5.35 8.75
N CYS A 271 11.19 4.26 8.02
CA CYS A 271 12.27 3.68 7.20
C CYS A 271 12.39 4.36 5.83
N SER A 272 11.84 5.56 5.67
CA SER A 272 11.84 6.31 4.41
C SER A 272 12.09 7.79 4.69
N LEU A 273 12.77 8.46 3.77
CA LEU A 273 12.96 9.91 3.83
C LEU A 273 11.75 10.62 3.22
N MET A 274 11.31 11.68 3.88
CA MET A 274 10.23 12.58 3.44
C MET A 274 10.80 13.88 2.89
N ARG A 275 10.09 14.45 1.92
CA ARG A 275 10.40 15.73 1.28
C ARG A 275 9.63 16.89 1.92
N PRO A 276 10.05 18.15 1.70
CA PRO A 276 9.24 19.30 2.09
C PRO A 276 7.81 19.19 1.53
N GLY A 277 6.81 19.40 2.39
CA GLY A 277 5.39 19.20 2.09
C GLY A 277 4.87 17.78 2.31
N GLU A 278 5.73 16.79 2.59
CA GLU A 278 5.30 15.44 2.98
C GLU A 278 5.19 15.28 4.50
N GLY A 279 4.20 14.50 4.92
CA GLY A 279 3.93 14.24 6.33
C GLY A 279 2.94 13.12 6.57
N LEU A 280 2.41 13.05 7.79
CA LEU A 280 1.37 12.11 8.18
C LEU A 280 0.03 12.83 8.35
N LEU A 281 -1.06 12.17 7.96
CA LEU A 281 -2.41 12.62 8.26
C LEU A 281 -2.79 12.20 9.67
N VAL A 282 -2.91 13.16 10.59
CA VAL A 282 -3.16 12.93 12.02
C VAL A 282 -4.28 13.83 12.53
N GLY A 283 -5.17 13.33 13.38
CA GLY A 283 -6.22 14.17 13.98
C GLY A 283 -6.70 13.61 15.31
N SER A 284 -7.29 14.46 16.15
CA SER A 284 -7.95 13.99 17.37
C SER A 284 -9.17 13.11 17.06
N PHE A 285 -9.76 13.28 15.87
CA PHE A 285 -10.88 12.49 15.39
C PHE A 285 -10.61 11.95 13.98
N ALA A 286 -11.06 10.73 13.69
CA ALA A 286 -10.87 10.12 12.37
C ALA A 286 -11.55 10.91 11.22
N ARG A 287 -12.63 11.66 11.53
CA ARG A 287 -13.35 12.50 10.56
C ARG A 287 -12.56 13.69 10.02
N GLY A 288 -11.46 14.08 10.67
CA GLY A 288 -10.64 15.23 10.27
C GLY A 288 -9.18 15.05 10.63
N LEU A 289 -8.38 14.64 9.66
CA LEU A 289 -6.94 14.39 9.82
C LEU A 289 -6.13 15.53 9.21
N PHE A 290 -5.35 16.22 10.02
CA PHE A 290 -4.47 17.32 9.63
C PHE A 290 -3.18 16.77 9.04
N LEU A 291 -2.66 17.42 8.00
CA LEU A 291 -1.38 17.04 7.41
C LEU A 291 -0.22 17.59 8.26
N VAL A 292 0.30 16.76 9.17
CA VAL A 292 1.42 17.07 10.06
C VAL A 292 2.71 16.85 9.31
N HIS A 293 3.45 17.93 9.10
CA HIS A 293 4.67 17.95 8.29
C HIS A 293 5.82 17.20 8.97
N SER A 294 6.69 16.60 8.16
CA SER A 294 7.92 15.96 8.63
C SER A 294 8.94 16.97 9.17
N GLU A 295 9.83 16.52 10.06
CA GLU A 295 10.97 17.31 10.58
C GLU A 295 12.06 17.47 9.50
N CYS A 296 11.70 17.61 8.22
CA CYS A 296 12.65 17.69 7.11
C CYS A 296 13.14 19.12 6.81
N LEU A 297 12.50 20.16 7.37
CA LEU A 297 12.97 21.53 7.25
C LEU A 297 14.13 21.77 8.20
N GLU A 298 15.22 22.34 7.68
CA GLU A 298 16.33 22.80 8.51
C GLU A 298 15.96 24.11 9.21
N SER A 299 16.35 24.22 10.48
CA SER A 299 16.34 25.49 11.21
C SER A 299 17.75 25.83 11.66
N ASN A 300 17.99 27.10 12.03
CA ASN A 300 19.30 27.56 12.50
C ASN A 300 19.81 26.82 13.76
N TYR A 301 18.92 26.11 14.46
CA TYR A 301 19.19 25.51 15.76
C TYR A 301 19.07 23.98 15.77
N ILE A 302 18.38 23.39 14.78
CA ILE A 302 18.03 21.97 14.78
C ILE A 302 18.27 21.40 13.39
N ALA A 303 19.11 20.35 13.34
CA ALA A 303 19.35 19.60 12.12
C ALA A 303 18.09 18.87 11.66
N SER A 304 17.88 18.82 10.34
CA SER A 304 16.75 18.12 9.74
C SER A 304 16.77 16.62 10.04
N ARG A 305 15.59 16.06 10.23
CA ARG A 305 15.33 14.62 10.38
C ARG A 305 14.20 14.23 9.44
N PRO A 306 14.49 14.12 8.13
CA PRO A 306 13.47 13.86 7.12
C PRO A 306 12.77 12.50 7.24
N PHE A 307 13.18 11.63 8.15
CA PHE A 307 12.50 10.36 8.45
C PHE A 307 11.52 10.46 9.64
N ARG A 308 11.40 11.62 10.30
CA ARG A 308 10.65 11.79 11.55
C ARG A 308 9.42 12.69 11.38
N VAL A 309 8.32 12.29 12.01
CA VAL A 309 7.14 13.15 12.24
C VAL A 309 6.83 13.22 13.74
N ASN A 310 6.68 14.44 14.26
CA ASN A 310 6.17 14.68 15.61
C ASN A 310 4.63 14.67 15.57
N ALA A 311 4.06 13.47 15.45
CA ALA A 311 2.69 13.25 14.97
C ALA A 311 1.58 13.85 15.86
N GLY A 312 1.61 13.61 17.17
CA GLY A 312 0.55 14.06 18.09
C GLY A 312 0.44 13.18 19.34
N PRO A 313 -0.56 13.39 20.22
CA PRO A 313 -0.79 12.57 21.40
C PRO A 313 -1.12 11.11 21.11
N VAL A 314 -0.93 10.26 22.11
CA VAL A 314 -1.22 8.81 22.05
C VAL A 314 -2.64 8.44 21.58
N HIS A 315 -3.64 9.30 21.79
CA HIS A 315 -5.03 9.07 21.39
C HIS A 315 -5.35 9.53 19.97
N ALA A 316 -4.45 10.26 19.30
CA ALA A 316 -4.75 10.78 17.97
C ALA A 316 -4.77 9.65 16.95
N TYR A 317 -5.65 9.78 15.96
CA TYR A 317 -5.73 8.89 14.82
C TYR A 317 -4.68 9.26 13.78
N VAL A 318 -4.13 8.25 13.11
CA VAL A 318 -3.27 8.38 11.94
C VAL A 318 -3.82 7.57 10.78
N ALA A 319 -3.69 8.08 9.54
CA ALA A 319 -4.06 7.34 8.34
C ALA A 319 -3.09 6.16 8.08
N VAL A 320 -3.66 5.01 7.75
CA VAL A 320 -2.93 3.78 7.38
C VAL A 320 -3.48 3.23 6.06
N PRO A 321 -2.76 2.34 5.35
CA PRO A 321 -3.22 1.80 4.06
C PRO A 321 -4.59 1.12 4.13
N GLY A 322 -5.30 1.01 3.00
CA GLY A 322 -6.64 0.40 2.93
C GLY A 322 -7.77 1.34 3.35
N GLY A 323 -7.56 2.67 3.26
CA GLY A 323 -8.53 3.68 3.69
C GLY A 323 -8.82 3.72 5.20
N LYS A 324 -7.99 3.05 6.02
CA LYS A 324 -8.19 2.87 7.47
C LYS A 324 -7.46 3.93 8.29
N THR A 325 -7.77 3.96 9.58
CA THR A 325 -7.06 4.76 10.59
C THR A 325 -6.64 3.88 11.77
N SER A 326 -5.59 4.23 12.49
CA SER A 326 -5.19 3.57 13.74
C SER A 326 -4.83 4.63 14.77
N TYR A 327 -4.87 4.28 16.06
CA TYR A 327 -4.35 5.18 17.09
C TYR A 327 -2.83 5.26 17.02
N LEU A 328 -2.25 6.44 17.25
CA LEU A 328 -0.79 6.60 17.29
C LEU A 328 -0.13 5.69 18.35
N SER A 329 -0.83 5.37 19.44
CA SER A 329 -0.35 4.43 20.47
C SER A 329 -0.31 2.96 20.02
N GLU A 330 -1.03 2.58 18.97
CA GLU A 330 -1.05 1.22 18.44
C GLU A 330 0.04 0.94 17.41
N LEU A 331 0.67 2.00 16.88
CA LEU A 331 1.77 1.88 15.95
C LEU A 331 2.97 1.17 16.61
N LYS A 332 3.64 0.34 15.82
CA LYS A 332 4.84 -0.41 16.22
C LYS A 332 5.76 -0.60 15.02
N ALA A 333 7.03 -0.90 15.30
CA ALA A 333 8.01 -1.16 14.25
C ALA A 333 7.51 -2.24 13.27
N GLY A 334 7.74 -2.03 11.97
CA GLY A 334 7.26 -2.90 10.89
C GLY A 334 5.80 -2.69 10.48
N LYS A 335 5.05 -1.79 11.14
CA LYS A 335 3.72 -1.39 10.66
C LYS A 335 3.83 -0.38 9.52
N GLU A 336 2.77 -0.31 8.73
CA GLU A 336 2.64 0.60 7.59
C GLU A 336 1.83 1.83 7.99
N VAL A 337 2.23 2.99 7.47
CA VAL A 337 1.48 4.24 7.51
C VAL A 337 1.45 4.86 6.13
N ILE A 338 0.50 5.79 5.91
CA ILE A 338 0.42 6.55 4.67
C ILE A 338 1.11 7.90 4.85
N LEU A 339 2.11 8.15 4.01
CA LEU A 339 2.69 9.47 3.76
C LEU A 339 1.85 10.19 2.74
N VAL A 340 1.63 11.49 2.93
CA VAL A 340 0.89 12.34 1.99
C VAL A 340 1.66 13.62 1.74
N ASP A 341 1.74 14.04 0.48
CA ASP A 341 2.33 15.32 0.08
C ASP A 341 1.28 16.45 0.05
N GLN A 342 1.76 17.69 -0.12
CA GLN A 342 0.92 18.89 -0.21
C GLN A 342 -0.12 18.85 -1.35
N LYS A 343 0.10 18.02 -2.38
CA LYS A 343 -0.78 17.86 -3.55
C LYS A 343 -1.78 16.71 -3.36
N GLY A 344 -1.64 15.93 -2.29
CA GLY A 344 -2.46 14.75 -2.02
C GLY A 344 -1.90 13.45 -2.59
N HIS A 345 -0.72 13.44 -3.23
CA HIS A 345 -0.08 12.17 -3.57
C HIS A 345 0.27 11.44 -2.28
N GLN A 346 -0.10 10.16 -2.23
CA GLN A 346 0.18 9.33 -1.08
C GLN A 346 1.19 8.23 -1.42
N ARG A 347 1.83 7.67 -0.40
CA ARG A 347 2.65 6.47 -0.50
C ARG A 347 2.75 5.76 0.84
N THR A 348 2.86 4.45 0.81
CA THR A 348 3.06 3.66 2.03
C THR A 348 4.51 3.81 2.52
N ALA A 349 4.69 3.90 3.84
CA ALA A 349 5.99 3.87 4.48
C ALA A 349 5.98 2.94 5.70
N ILE A 350 7.11 2.29 5.95
CA ILE A 350 7.29 1.42 7.11
C ILE A 350 7.71 2.26 8.33
N VAL A 351 7.05 2.01 9.45
CA VAL A 351 7.42 2.55 10.76
C VAL A 351 8.67 1.82 11.24
N GLY A 352 9.76 2.55 11.43
CA GLY A 352 11.00 2.03 12.01
C GLY A 352 10.95 2.04 13.54
N ARG A 353 10.53 3.17 14.14
CA ARG A 353 10.43 3.31 15.59
C ARG A 353 9.30 4.26 15.99
N VAL A 354 8.64 3.94 17.10
CA VAL A 354 7.66 4.80 17.75
C VAL A 354 8.23 5.25 19.09
N LYS A 355 8.30 6.56 19.32
CA LYS A 355 8.80 7.15 20.57
C LYS A 355 7.67 7.88 21.29
N ILE A 356 7.34 7.44 22.49
CA ILE A 356 6.35 8.10 23.36
C ILE A 356 7.10 8.89 24.44
N GLU A 357 6.80 10.18 24.57
CA GLU A 357 7.38 11.05 25.59
C GLU A 357 6.42 12.18 25.99
N THR A 358 6.53 12.64 27.24
CA THR A 358 5.69 13.72 27.76
C THR A 358 6.26 15.09 27.37
N ARG A 359 5.46 15.92 26.70
CA ARG A 359 5.86 17.27 26.22
C ARG A 359 4.70 18.26 26.35
N PRO A 360 4.98 19.58 26.36
CA PRO A 360 3.92 20.58 26.29
C PRO A 360 3.22 20.49 24.92
N LEU A 361 1.89 20.55 24.95
CA LEU A 361 1.01 20.44 23.80
C LEU A 361 0.30 21.76 23.51
N ILE A 362 -0.05 21.94 22.24
CA ILE A 362 -0.90 23.01 21.73
C ILE A 362 -2.11 22.38 21.03
N LEU A 363 -3.30 22.89 21.34
CA LEU A 363 -4.55 22.58 20.67
C LEU A 363 -4.69 23.52 19.47
N VAL A 364 -4.93 22.95 18.31
CA VAL A 364 -5.29 23.65 17.08
C VAL A 364 -6.68 23.19 16.67
N GLU A 365 -7.59 24.15 16.48
CA GLU A 365 -8.89 23.90 15.86
C GLU A 365 -8.94 24.60 14.51
N ALA A 366 -9.53 23.93 13.53
CA ALA A 366 -9.76 24.48 12.21
C ALA A 366 -11.11 24.04 11.67
N LYS A 367 -11.68 24.85 10.80
CA LYS A 367 -12.92 24.57 10.09
C LYS A 367 -12.71 24.64 8.58
N ARG A 368 -13.55 23.96 7.82
CA ARG A 368 -13.56 24.13 6.37
C ARG A 368 -14.06 25.53 6.03
N ASP A 369 -13.42 26.19 5.06
CA ASP A 369 -13.75 27.58 4.69
C ASP A 369 -15.24 27.78 4.33
N SER A 370 -15.87 26.75 3.76
CA SER A 370 -17.28 26.76 3.35
C SER A 370 -18.27 26.24 4.40
N ASP A 371 -17.82 25.81 5.58
CA ASP A 371 -18.68 25.21 6.62
C ASP A 371 -18.40 25.84 8.00
N ASP A 372 -19.42 26.47 8.59
CA ASP A 372 -19.34 27.13 9.89
C ASP A 372 -19.67 26.22 11.07
N GLN A 373 -20.14 24.98 10.85
CA GLN A 373 -20.69 24.15 11.92
C GLN A 373 -19.73 23.04 12.38
N THR A 374 -18.83 22.57 11.51
CA THR A 374 -17.94 21.45 11.84
C THR A 374 -16.53 21.92 12.16
N PHE A 375 -16.12 21.73 13.41
CA PHE A 375 -14.75 21.97 13.85
C PHE A 375 -13.97 20.66 13.90
N TYR A 376 -12.75 20.71 13.41
CA TYR A 376 -11.76 19.64 13.52
C TYR A 376 -10.65 20.12 14.44
N SER A 377 -10.09 19.19 15.21
CA SER A 377 -9.03 19.53 16.15
C SER A 377 -7.87 18.54 16.07
N ILE A 378 -6.71 19.06 16.40
CA ILE A 378 -5.50 18.28 16.63
C ILE A 378 -4.76 18.88 17.82
N LEU A 379 -4.23 18.00 18.67
CA LEU A 379 -3.22 18.35 19.64
C LEU A 379 -1.86 17.96 19.09
N VAL A 380 -0.87 18.83 19.23
CA VAL A 380 0.50 18.59 18.77
C VAL A 380 1.51 19.16 19.76
N GLN A 381 2.77 18.72 19.70
CA GLN A 381 3.80 19.26 20.56
C GLN A 381 4.04 20.75 20.26
N ASN A 382 4.13 21.56 21.30
CA ASN A 382 4.53 22.96 21.19
C ASN A 382 6.05 23.06 20.95
N ALA A 383 6.46 22.95 19.69
CA ALA A 383 7.85 23.11 19.25
C ALA A 383 7.91 23.58 17.78
N GLU A 384 8.99 24.30 17.43
CA GLU A 384 9.21 24.82 16.07
C GLU A 384 9.34 23.72 15.02
N THR A 385 9.83 22.54 15.41
CA THR A 385 9.97 21.36 14.53
C THR A 385 8.66 20.65 14.22
N VAL A 386 7.54 21.14 14.76
CA VAL A 386 6.20 20.62 14.46
C VAL A 386 5.48 21.65 13.64
N ALA A 387 5.06 21.28 12.44
CA ALA A 387 4.43 22.18 11.49
C ALA A 387 3.22 21.51 10.83
N LEU A 388 2.26 22.33 10.41
CA LEU A 388 1.12 21.90 9.60
C LEU A 388 1.33 22.35 8.16
N VAL A 389 1.08 21.45 7.21
CA VAL A 389 1.29 21.74 5.78
C VAL A 389 0.24 22.72 5.29
N CYS A 390 0.70 23.73 4.56
CA CYS A 390 -0.16 24.75 3.97
C CYS A 390 -0.63 24.35 2.58
N PRO A 391 -1.72 24.91 2.06
CA PRO A 391 -2.12 24.74 0.67
C PRO A 391 -1.11 25.40 -0.28
N SER A 392 -0.79 24.76 -1.40
CA SER A 392 0.05 25.39 -2.44
C SER A 392 -0.72 26.53 -3.13
N LYS A 393 -0.11 27.71 -3.25
CA LYS A 393 -0.62 28.83 -4.07
C LYS A 393 0.40 29.19 -5.14
N GLU A 394 -0.05 29.28 -6.38
CA GLU A 394 0.81 29.54 -7.55
C GLU A 394 1.47 30.93 -7.60
N ARG A 395 1.08 31.88 -6.73
CA ARG A 395 1.46 33.30 -6.87
C ARG A 395 2.30 33.91 -5.76
N GLU A 396 2.74 33.16 -4.76
CA GLU A 396 3.63 33.71 -3.73
C GLU A 396 4.67 32.69 -3.24
N LEU A 397 5.77 33.21 -2.70
CA LEU A 397 6.78 32.52 -1.91
C LEU A 397 6.17 32.01 -0.58
N GLN A 398 5.06 31.26 -0.62
CA GLN A 398 4.43 30.76 0.60
C GLN A 398 5.20 29.59 1.17
N LYS A 399 5.28 29.59 2.51
CA LYS A 399 5.90 28.51 3.29
C LYS A 399 5.15 27.21 3.05
N THR A 400 5.88 26.13 2.77
CA THR A 400 5.31 24.79 2.56
C THR A 400 4.58 24.27 3.81
N ALA A 401 5.04 24.68 5.00
CA ALA A 401 4.40 24.37 6.26
C ALA A 401 4.56 25.54 7.24
N ILE A 402 3.62 25.69 8.18
CA ILE A 402 3.68 26.68 9.26
C ILE A 402 4.00 25.96 10.57
N PRO A 403 5.13 26.28 11.24
CA PRO A 403 5.42 25.82 12.58
C PRO A 403 4.29 26.18 13.54
N VAL A 404 3.89 25.24 14.39
CA VAL A 404 2.75 25.39 15.31
C VAL A 404 2.99 26.50 16.35
N THR A 405 4.26 26.83 16.63
CA THR A 405 4.67 27.96 17.47
C THR A 405 4.37 29.33 16.85
N SER A 406 4.25 29.37 15.51
CA SER A 406 3.99 30.59 14.73
C SER A 406 2.58 30.63 14.12
N LEU A 407 1.80 29.56 14.29
CA LEU A 407 0.47 29.39 13.74
C LEU A 407 -0.53 30.34 14.41
N LYS A 408 -1.39 30.98 13.62
CA LYS A 408 -2.36 31.97 14.05
C LYS A 408 -3.75 31.66 13.53
N VAL A 409 -4.75 32.23 14.19
CA VAL A 409 -6.13 32.24 13.69
C VAL A 409 -6.15 32.94 12.32
N GLY A 410 -6.81 32.32 11.35
CA GLY A 410 -6.85 32.77 9.96
C GLY A 410 -5.83 32.10 9.03
N ASP A 411 -4.84 31.39 9.57
CA ASP A 411 -3.91 30.62 8.74
C ASP A 411 -4.62 29.46 8.04
N GLU A 412 -4.20 29.15 6.81
CA GLU A 412 -4.76 28.06 6.01
C GLU A 412 -3.86 26.83 6.08
N ILE A 413 -4.47 25.67 6.31
CA ILE A 413 -3.81 24.37 6.44
C ILE A 413 -4.55 23.28 5.67
N LEU A 414 -3.88 22.15 5.42
CA LEU A 414 -4.46 21.00 4.73
C LEU A 414 -4.98 19.95 5.72
N VAL A 415 -6.22 19.54 5.51
CA VAL A 415 -6.91 18.51 6.30
C VAL A 415 -7.60 17.52 5.35
N ARG A 416 -7.47 16.22 5.63
CA ARG A 416 -8.28 15.18 5.02
C ARG A 416 -9.55 14.99 5.85
N LEU A 417 -10.69 15.38 5.26
CA LEU A 417 -12.00 15.13 5.85
C LEU A 417 -12.46 13.73 5.46
N GLN A 418 -12.91 12.92 6.40
CA GLN A 418 -13.46 11.60 6.15
C GLN A 418 -14.92 11.55 6.59
N GLY A 419 -15.76 10.84 5.84
CA GLY A 419 -17.15 10.59 6.22
C GLY A 419 -17.25 9.48 7.27
N GLY A 420 -18.33 9.51 8.06
CA GLY A 420 -18.71 8.42 8.94
C GLY A 420 -18.00 8.36 10.30
N ALA A 421 -18.62 7.62 11.22
CA ALA A 421 -18.01 7.23 12.47
C ALA A 421 -17.06 6.03 12.23
N ARG A 422 -16.04 5.83 13.07
CA ARG A 422 -15.16 4.66 12.94
C ARG A 422 -15.11 3.86 14.23
N HIS A 423 -15.27 2.54 14.13
CA HIS A 423 -14.90 1.61 15.19
C HIS A 423 -13.65 0.86 14.72
N THR A 424 -12.61 0.85 15.54
CA THR A 424 -11.33 0.16 15.25
C THR A 424 -10.71 0.50 13.88
N GLY A 425 -10.91 1.74 13.41
CA GLY A 425 -10.29 2.24 12.17
C GLY A 425 -11.06 1.93 10.88
N ILE A 426 -12.19 1.23 10.97
CA ILE A 426 -13.08 0.91 9.84
C ILE A 426 -14.26 1.88 9.87
N GLU A 427 -14.67 2.37 8.70
CA GLU A 427 -15.86 3.21 8.57
C GLU A 427 -17.12 2.41 8.91
N ILE A 428 -17.90 2.90 9.88
CA ILE A 428 -19.17 2.34 10.30
C ILE A 428 -20.22 3.45 10.30
N GLN A 429 -21.41 3.14 9.81
CA GLN A 429 -22.59 3.97 9.99
C GLN A 429 -23.17 3.76 11.40
N GLU A 430 -22.44 4.20 12.43
CA GLU A 430 -22.91 4.20 13.82
C GLU A 430 -22.99 5.63 14.37
N PHE A 431 -23.93 5.85 15.29
CA PHE A 431 -24.04 7.13 16.00
C PHE A 431 -22.96 7.22 17.07
N ILE A 432 -21.94 8.04 16.83
CA ILE A 432 -20.87 8.31 17.80
C ILE A 432 -20.86 9.82 18.10
N VAL A 433 -20.84 10.18 19.38
CA VAL A 433 -20.67 11.56 19.86
C VAL A 433 -19.26 11.70 20.43
N GLU A 434 -18.38 12.38 19.71
CA GLU A 434 -17.04 12.73 20.15
C GLU A 434 -16.96 14.26 20.33
N LYS A 435 -16.39 14.75 21.44
CA LYS A 435 -16.35 16.18 21.79
C LYS A 435 -14.93 16.68 21.96
#